data_AF-A0A3N1KPH3-F1
#
_entry.id   AF-A0A3N1KPH3-F1
#
_cell.length_a   1.000
_cell.length_b   1.000
_cell.length_c   1.000
_cell.angle_alpha   90.00
_cell.angle_beta   90.00
_cell.angle_gamma   90.00
#
_symmetry.space_group_name_H-M   'P 1'
#
loop_
_entity.id
_entity.type
_entity.pdbx_description
1 polymer ?
#
loop_
_entity_poly.entity_id
_entity_poly.type
_entity_poly.pdbx_seq_one_letter_code
_entity_poly.pdbx_strand_id
1 'polypeptide(L)' 'MAPNESSVTMQRRLEAAHLQEIEGNPLDASQIAMFEMFEREQWPSERRLNYIAERVRLLASANAAE' A
#
# COMPACT_ATOMS: atom_id res chain seq x y z
N MET A 1 22.80 18.13 0.84
CA MET A 1 21.54 17.88 0.12
C MET A 1 21.06 16.50 0.54
N ALA A 2 20.17 16.43 1.53
CA ALA A 2 19.66 15.14 1.99
C ALA A 2 18.94 14.46 0.81
N PRO A 3 19.14 13.14 0.58
CA PRO A 3 18.36 12.44 -0.42
C PRO A 3 16.88 12.63 -0.06
N ASN A 4 16.13 13.16 -1.01
CA ASN A 4 14.73 13.51 -0.86
C ASN A 4 13.98 12.24 -0.40
N GLU A 5 13.61 12.13 0.88
CA GLU A 5 13.13 10.88 1.50
C GLU A 5 11.93 10.29 0.75
N SER A 6 11.13 11.14 0.11
CA SER A 6 10.01 10.79 -0.78
C SER A 6 10.42 9.98 -2.02
N SER A 7 11.63 10.19 -2.55
CA SER A 7 12.13 9.43 -3.70
C SER A 7 12.52 8.00 -3.31
N VAL A 8 13.04 7.82 -2.09
CA VAL A 8 13.42 6.50 -1.56
C VAL A 8 12.19 5.65 -1.25
N THR A 9 11.11 6.25 -0.71
CA THR A 9 9.86 5.51 -0.45
C THR A 9 9.17 5.09 -1.74
N MET A 10 9.20 5.95 -2.76
CA MET A 10 8.59 5.67 -4.06
C MET A 10 9.30 4.52 -4.78
N GLN A 11 10.63 4.52 -4.77
CA GLN A 11 11.42 3.43 -5.36
C GLN A 11 11.12 2.08 -4.69
N ARG A 12 11.08 2.04 -3.34
CA ARG A 12 10.74 0.80 -2.62
C ARG A 12 9.34 0.29 -2.93
N ARG A 13 8.36 1.19 -3.13
CA ARG A 13 7.00 0.80 -3.51
C ARG A 13 6.96 0.18 -4.91
N LEU A 14 7.70 0.73 -5.87
CA LEU A 14 7.79 0.18 -7.23
C LEU A 14 8.49 -1.18 -7.24
N GLU A 15 9.57 -1.33 -6.47
CA GLU A 15 10.25 -2.62 -6.30
C GLU A 15 9.32 -3.67 -5.69
N ALA A 16 8.59 -3.31 -4.62
CA ALA A 16 7.63 -4.21 -4.00
C ALA A 16 6.46 -4.58 -4.94
N ALA A 17 5.95 -3.63 -5.73
CA ALA A 17 4.92 -3.88 -6.72
C ALA A 17 5.40 -4.85 -7.82
N HIS A 18 6.64 -4.67 -8.28
CA HIS A 18 7.24 -5.57 -9.27
C HIS A 18 7.45 -6.99 -8.72
N LEU A 19 7.89 -7.12 -7.46
CA LEU A 19 8.00 -8.43 -6.82
C LEU A 19 6.65 -9.16 -6.75
N GLN A 20 5.59 -8.44 -6.37
CA GLN A 20 4.24 -8.99 -6.29
C GLN A 20 3.69 -9.38 -7.67
N GLU A 21 4.02 -8.62 -8.72
CA GLU A 21 3.69 -8.98 -10.11
C GLU A 21 4.36 -10.30 -10.54
N ILE A 22 5.64 -10.49 -10.20
CA ILE A 22 6.36 -11.76 -10.46
C ILE A 22 5.70 -12.95 -9.74
N GLU A 23 5.17 -12.72 -8.54
CA GLU A 23 4.44 -13.74 -7.77
C GLU A 23 3.01 -14.01 -8.28
N GLY A 24 2.58 -13.32 -9.36
CA GLY A 24 1.22 -13.44 -9.88
C GLY A 24 0.16 -12.77 -9.00
N ASN A 25 0.56 -11.87 -8.10
CA ASN A 25 -0.32 -11.07 -7.25
C ASN A 25 -0.15 -9.57 -7.56
N PRO A 26 -0.40 -9.11 -8.80
CA PRO A 26 -0.23 -7.71 -9.14
C PRO A 26 -1.14 -6.83 -8.28
N LEU A 27 -0.61 -5.68 -7.84
CA LEU A 27 -1.40 -4.70 -7.12
C LEU A 27 -2.42 -4.07 -8.07
N ASP A 28 -3.68 -4.01 -7.63
CA ASP A 28 -4.73 -3.28 -8.36
C ASP A 28 -4.54 -1.76 -8.23
N ALA A 29 -5.11 -1.00 -9.17
CA ALA A 29 -5.11 0.47 -9.16
C ALA A 29 -5.57 1.06 -7.81
N SER A 30 -6.56 0.44 -7.16
CA SER A 30 -7.08 0.86 -5.85
C SER A 30 -6.06 0.66 -4.71
N GLN A 31 -5.20 -0.36 -4.82
CA GLN A 31 -4.14 -0.64 -3.86
C GLN A 31 -2.96 0.31 -4.09
N ILE A 32 -2.59 0.56 -5.35
CA ILE A 32 -1.54 1.52 -5.72
C ILE A 32 -1.88 2.92 -5.19
N ALA A 33 -3.10 3.41 -5.45
CA ALA A 33 -3.55 4.72 -4.99
C ALA A 33 -3.51 4.85 -3.45
N MET A 34 -3.79 3.76 -2.73
CA MET A 34 -3.68 3.71 -1.26
C MET A 34 -2.23 3.88 -0.78
N PHE A 35 -1.27 3.19 -1.41
CA PHE A 35 0.14 3.36 -1.06
C PHE A 35 0.66 4.77 -1.37
N GLU A 36 0.25 5.36 -2.49
CA GLU A 36 0.60 6.73 -2.85
C GLU A 36 0.05 7.76 -1.85
N MET A 37 -1.16 7.54 -1.34
CA MET A 37 -1.74 8.34 -0.27
C MET A 37 -0.89 8.30 1.00
N PHE A 38 -0.42 7.11 1.42
CA PHE A 38 0.41 6.96 2.61
C PHE A 38 1.74 7.69 2.51
N GLU A 39 2.34 7.70 1.32
CA GLU A 39 3.59 8.40 1.04
C GLU A 39 3.38 9.92 1.04
N ARG A 40 2.33 10.40 0.36
CA ARG A 40 1.97 11.82 0.30
C ARG A 40 1.70 12.40 1.70
N GLU A 41 1.01 11.65 2.54
CA GLU A 41 0.63 12.09 3.90
C GLU A 41 1.66 11.70 4.96
N GLN A 42 2.77 11.07 4.55
CA GLN A 42 3.85 10.63 5.44
C GLN A 42 3.35 9.85 6.65
N TRP A 43 2.37 8.95 6.45
CA TRP A 43 1.81 8.19 7.57
C TRP A 43 2.88 7.32 8.24
N PRO A 44 2.89 7.20 9.58
CA PRO A 44 3.77 6.25 10.25
C PRO A 44 3.31 4.82 9.98
N SER A 45 4.23 3.88 10.04
CA SER A 45 3.99 2.46 9.73
C SER A 45 2.81 1.87 10.54
N GLU A 46 2.70 2.22 11.82
CA GLU A 46 1.62 1.77 12.69
C GLU A 46 0.23 2.19 12.18
N ARG A 47 0.11 3.44 11.71
CA ARG A 47 -1.14 3.96 11.15
C ARG A 47 -1.48 3.28 9.82
N ARG A 48 -0.48 3.03 8.96
CA ARG A 48 -0.67 2.30 7.70
C ARG A 48 -1.18 0.88 7.94
N LEU A 49 -0.56 0.16 8.87
CA LEU A 49 -0.95 -1.21 9.22
C LEU A 49 -2.37 -1.28 9.78
N ASN A 50 -2.73 -0.35 10.68
CA ASN A 50 -4.08 -0.28 11.24
C ASN A 50 -5.13 -0.05 10.14
N TYR A 51 -4.88 0.90 9.24
CA TYR A 51 -5.77 1.19 8.12
C TYR A 51 -5.94 0.01 7.17
N ILE A 52 -4.85 -0.68 6.81
CA ILE A 52 -4.92 -1.88 5.97
C ILE A 52 -5.72 -2.98 6.67
N ALA A 53 -5.49 -3.21 7.97
CA ALA A 53 -6.22 -4.21 8.75
C ALA A 53 -7.73 -3.90 8.82
N GLU A 54 -8.11 -2.64 9.00
CA GLU A 54 -9.51 -2.22 8.98
C GLU A 54 -10.15 -2.45 7.60
N ARG A 55 -9.46 -2.06 6.51
CA ARG A 55 -9.95 -2.34 5.15
C ARG A 55 -10.13 -3.82 4.87
N VAL A 56 -9.19 -4.67 5.29
CA VAL A 56 -9.31 -6.13 5.14
C VAL A 56 -10.51 -6.67 5.90
N ARG A 57 -10.75 -6.20 7.14
CA ARG A 57 -11.96 -6.58 7.90
C ARG A 57 -13.24 -6.21 7.17
N LEU A 58 -13.33 -4.98 6.66
CA LEU A 58 -14.51 -4.51 5.91
C LEU A 58 -14.74 -5.33 4.64
N LEU A 59 -13.69 -5.62 3.88
CA LEU A 59 -13.77 -6.45 2.67
C LEU A 59 -14.18 -7.89 3.01
N ALA A 60 -13.64 -8.46 4.08
CA ALA A 60 -14.02 -9.80 4.53
C ALA A 60 -15.50 -9.85 4.95
N SER A 61 -15.99 -8.84 5.66
CA SER A 61 -17.40 -8.73 6.04
C SER A 61 -18.33 -8.56 4.83
N ALA A 62 -17.89 -7.82 3.80
CA ALA A 62 -18.67 -7.65 2.57
C ALA A 62 -18.76 -8.95 1.76
N ASN A 63 -17.65 -9.68 1.62
CA ASN A 63 -17.63 -10.98 0.91
C ASN A 63 -18.40 -12.08 1.67
N ALA A 64 -18.53 -11.99 2.99
CA ALA A 64 -19.30 -12.95 3.79
C ALA A 64 -20.82 -12.74 3.71
N ALA A 65 -21.27 -11.64 3.09
CA ALA A 65 -22.69 -11.29 2.94
C ALA A 65 -23.23 -11.49 1.50
N GLU A 66 -22.38 -11.94 0.56
CA GLU A 66 -22.78 -12.47 -0.76
C GLU A 66 -23.11 -13.97 -0.69
#